data_AF-A0A4R6TVD5-F1
#
_entry.id   AF-A0A4R6TVD5-F1
#
_cell.length_a   1.000
_cell.length_b   1.000
_cell.length_c   1.000
_cell.angle_alpha   90.00
_cell.angle_beta   90.00
_cell.angle_gamma   90.00
#
_symmetry.space_group_name_H-M   'P 1'
#
loop_
_entity.id
_entity.type
_entity.pdbx_description
1 polymer ?
#
loop_
_entity_poly.entity_id
_entity_poly.type
_entity_poly.pdbx_seq_one_letter_code
_entity_poly.pdbx_strand_id
1 'polypeptide(L)'
;MISLRLIVRSAFAVVITIFILSGCTDNQEPSNNENANNKELEKAVGGKDEQQIDSYDSELPENVLRPETMDALVSLPVGPFAGSLAEEYDAEEVKKALDTFPKITGEASQQERETYVKNIIALFAEDYTPPSAVTDQWRIKDLPPPPAIQDGRYQLKPNLNVEIVLDASGSMAEGVDGDTKMALAKEAIQRFSRELPEEANVGLRVFGHKGTTAFADKEISCQSSALFYDIQPYDDDKHR
;
A
#
# COMPACT_ATOMS: atom_id res chain seq x y z
N MET A 1 63.91 21.57 -29.15
CA MET A 1 63.71 20.47 -28.17
C MET A 1 62.65 20.74 -27.09
N ILE A 2 61.87 21.84 -27.15
CA ILE A 2 60.80 22.13 -26.17
C ILE A 2 59.41 21.72 -26.70
N SER A 3 59.16 21.81 -28.01
CA SER A 3 57.85 21.47 -28.60
C SER A 3 57.51 19.97 -28.62
N LEU A 4 58.51 19.07 -28.59
CA LEU A 4 58.26 17.62 -28.64
C LEU A 4 57.78 17.07 -27.28
N ARG A 5 58.22 17.66 -26.16
CA ARG A 5 57.83 17.22 -24.81
C ARG A 5 56.42 17.66 -24.41
N LEU A 6 55.91 18.75 -24.99
CA LEU A 6 54.54 19.22 -24.75
C LEU A 6 53.51 18.37 -25.53
N ILE A 7 53.80 18.08 -26.81
CA ILE A 7 52.95 17.26 -27.67
C ILE A 7 52.83 15.83 -27.13
N VAL A 8 53.93 15.24 -26.66
CA VAL A 8 53.92 13.88 -26.06
C VAL A 8 53.11 13.85 -24.76
N ARG A 9 53.12 14.92 -23.94
CA ARG A 9 52.32 15.01 -22.71
C ARG A 9 50.82 15.19 -22.98
N SER A 10 50.47 16.01 -23.98
CA SER A 10 49.07 16.19 -24.40
C SER A 10 48.50 14.95 -25.08
N ALA A 11 49.30 14.26 -25.90
CA ALA A 11 48.89 12.99 -26.53
C ALA A 11 48.69 11.87 -25.49
N PHE A 12 49.53 11.80 -24.46
CA PHE A 12 49.40 10.81 -23.39
C PHE A 12 48.15 11.03 -22.53
N ALA A 13 47.77 12.29 -22.27
CA ALA A 13 46.54 12.62 -21.53
C ALA A 13 45.26 12.29 -22.32
N VAL A 14 45.26 12.48 -23.64
CA VAL A 14 44.11 12.15 -24.50
C VAL A 14 43.94 10.63 -24.67
N VAL A 15 45.04 9.88 -24.78
CA VAL A 15 45.01 8.40 -24.88
C VAL A 15 44.52 7.75 -23.58
N ILE A 16 44.87 8.29 -22.41
CA ILE A 16 44.38 7.80 -21.11
C ILE A 16 42.88 8.06 -20.92
N THR A 17 42.37 9.18 -21.45
CA THR A 17 40.94 9.53 -21.33
C THR A 17 40.05 8.64 -22.21
N ILE A 18 40.57 8.15 -23.34
CA ILE A 18 39.86 7.21 -24.24
C ILE A 18 39.83 5.79 -23.66
N PHE A 19 40.82 5.39 -22.86
CA PHE A 19 40.87 4.07 -22.23
C PHE A 19 39.85 3.86 -21.09
N ILE A 20 39.31 4.93 -20.50
CA ILE A 20 38.35 4.84 -19.37
C ILE A 20 36.89 4.64 -19.89
N LEU A 21 36.64 4.85 -21.18
CA LEU A 21 35.31 4.75 -21.79
C LEU A 21 35.06 3.43 -22.54
N SER A 22 35.90 2.40 -22.38
CA SER A 22 35.79 1.14 -23.15
C SER A 22 36.12 -0.14 -22.36
N GLY A 23 35.47 -0.37 -21.21
CA GLY A 23 35.29 -1.71 -20.62
C GLY A 23 33.83 -1.90 -20.21
N CYS A 24 32.97 -2.51 -21.03
CA CYS A 24 32.72 -3.96 -21.24
C CYS A 24 32.19 -4.62 -19.95
N THR A 25 30.90 -5.00 -19.83
CA THR A 25 30.18 -6.10 -20.52
C THR A 25 31.05 -7.35 -20.66
N ASP A 26 30.68 -8.42 -19.95
CA ASP A 26 31.06 -9.75 -20.39
C ASP A 26 30.03 -10.78 -19.95
N ASN A 27 29.79 -11.70 -20.88
CA ASN A 27 28.77 -12.72 -20.90
C ASN A 27 29.47 -13.95 -21.50
N GLN A 28 29.62 -15.04 -20.73
CA GLN A 28 29.50 -16.44 -21.20
C GLN A 28 29.78 -17.50 -20.09
N GLU A 29 28.91 -18.52 -20.07
CA GLU A 29 28.91 -19.77 -19.29
C GLU A 29 29.99 -20.79 -19.75
N PRO A 30 30.03 -22.09 -19.33
CA PRO A 30 29.45 -22.79 -18.16
C PRO A 30 30.51 -23.62 -17.37
N SER A 31 30.21 -24.00 -16.13
CA SER A 31 30.82 -25.21 -15.53
C SER A 31 29.89 -25.90 -14.54
N ASN A 32 29.45 -27.10 -14.94
CA ASN A 32 28.77 -28.09 -14.11
C ASN A 32 29.65 -28.51 -12.93
N ASN A 33 29.11 -28.43 -11.71
CA ASN A 33 29.16 -29.56 -10.79
C ASN A 33 27.95 -29.49 -9.85
N GLU A 34 27.15 -30.56 -9.90
CA GLU A 34 25.90 -30.72 -9.17
C GLU A 34 26.10 -31.03 -7.69
N ASN A 35 25.01 -30.74 -6.95
CA ASN A 35 24.59 -31.24 -5.64
C ASN A 35 25.23 -30.51 -4.43
N ALA A 36 24.49 -29.94 -3.49
CA ALA A 36 23.17 -30.31 -3.00
C ALA A 36 22.50 -29.16 -2.22
N ASN A 37 21.16 -29.17 -2.17
CA ASN A 37 20.30 -28.44 -1.22
C ASN A 37 20.34 -26.91 -1.21
N ASN A 38 19.44 -26.30 -1.98
CA ASN A 38 18.45 -25.38 -1.41
C ASN A 38 17.32 -25.16 -2.42
N LYS A 39 16.40 -26.13 -2.43
CA LYS A 39 15.06 -26.01 -3.02
C LYS A 39 14.06 -26.07 -1.86
N GLU A 40 14.08 -25.06 -1.00
CA GLU A 40 13.11 -24.92 0.08
C GLU A 40 13.17 -23.50 0.66
N LEU A 41 12.44 -22.57 0.04
CA LEU A 41 11.84 -21.39 0.69
C LEU A 41 10.85 -20.70 -0.29
N GLU A 42 10.06 -21.51 -0.97
CA GLU A 42 8.75 -21.15 -1.55
C GLU A 42 7.78 -22.26 -1.11
N LYS A 43 7.44 -22.29 0.17
CA LYS A 43 6.36 -23.11 0.75
C LYS A 43 6.18 -22.81 2.23
N ALA A 44 5.37 -21.79 2.51
CA ALA A 44 4.64 -21.55 3.76
C ALA A 44 4.03 -20.15 3.61
N VAL A 45 2.86 -20.00 2.97
CA VAL A 45 1.50 -20.21 3.50
C VAL A 45 0.64 -20.68 2.30
N GLY A 46 0.02 -21.85 2.16
CA GLY A 46 -0.56 -22.78 3.11
C GLY A 46 -1.94 -22.28 3.56
N GLY A 47 -3.07 -22.53 2.91
CA GLY A 47 -3.45 -23.28 1.72
C GLY A 47 -4.98 -23.23 1.69
N LYS A 48 -5.58 -22.81 0.59
CA LYS A 48 -6.98 -23.04 0.25
C LYS A 48 -6.96 -23.45 -1.21
N ASP A 49 -7.60 -24.56 -1.54
CA ASP A 49 -7.76 -25.01 -2.92
C ASP A 49 -8.15 -23.82 -3.79
N GLU A 50 -7.34 -23.50 -4.79
CA GLU A 50 -7.70 -22.60 -5.89
C GLU A 50 -8.80 -23.31 -6.70
N GLN A 51 -10.01 -23.39 -6.16
CA GLN A 51 -11.18 -23.67 -6.98
C GLN A 51 -11.49 -22.40 -7.74
N GLN A 52 -10.76 -22.22 -8.85
CA GLN A 52 -11.11 -21.27 -9.88
C GLN A 52 -12.51 -21.64 -10.39
N ILE A 53 -13.48 -20.73 -10.23
CA ILE A 53 -14.85 -20.99 -10.68
C ILE A 53 -14.89 -20.91 -12.19
N ASP A 54 -14.98 -22.07 -12.83
CA ASP A 54 -15.34 -22.18 -14.23
C ASP A 54 -16.84 -21.84 -14.42
N SER A 55 -17.20 -21.56 -15.68
CA SER A 55 -18.27 -20.68 -16.13
C SER A 55 -19.75 -21.02 -15.78
N TYR A 56 -20.03 -21.88 -14.81
CA TYR A 56 -21.29 -22.00 -14.06
C TYR A 56 -21.18 -23.16 -13.06
N ASP A 57 -21.32 -22.90 -11.76
CA ASP A 57 -21.29 -23.88 -10.69
C ASP A 57 -22.61 -23.91 -9.89
N SER A 58 -23.27 -25.06 -9.88
CA SER A 58 -24.53 -25.26 -9.14
C SER A 58 -24.35 -25.45 -7.63
N GLU A 59 -23.14 -25.71 -7.15
CA GLU A 59 -22.86 -26.06 -5.74
C GLU A 59 -22.30 -24.91 -4.90
N LEU A 60 -22.40 -23.67 -5.41
CA LEU A 60 -21.88 -22.49 -4.71
C LEU A 60 -22.49 -22.31 -3.31
N PRO A 61 -21.65 -22.03 -2.30
CA PRO A 61 -22.13 -21.93 -0.92
C PRO A 61 -22.99 -20.67 -0.73
N GLU A 62 -23.87 -20.72 0.27
CA GLU A 62 -24.89 -19.68 0.49
C GLU A 62 -24.28 -18.32 0.87
N ASN A 63 -23.12 -18.34 1.52
CA ASN A 63 -22.37 -17.15 1.90
C ASN A 63 -21.80 -16.35 0.72
N VAL A 64 -21.83 -16.87 -0.52
CA VAL A 64 -21.43 -16.11 -1.73
C VAL A 64 -22.30 -14.87 -1.93
N LEU A 65 -23.61 -14.97 -1.68
CA LEU A 65 -24.54 -13.84 -1.82
C LEU A 65 -24.31 -12.76 -0.76
N ARG A 66 -23.95 -13.19 0.45
CA ARG A 66 -23.82 -12.32 1.61
C ARG A 66 -22.82 -12.93 2.59
N PRO A 67 -21.53 -12.62 2.46
CA PRO A 67 -20.56 -12.98 3.48
C PRO A 67 -20.82 -12.14 4.73
N GLU A 68 -21.09 -12.79 5.86
CA GLU A 68 -21.37 -12.11 7.13
C GLU A 68 -20.11 -11.77 7.93
N THR A 69 -18.97 -12.37 7.57
CA THR A 69 -17.69 -12.19 8.25
C THR A 69 -16.56 -11.93 7.26
N MET A 70 -15.50 -11.29 7.74
CA MET A 70 -14.28 -11.08 6.94
C MET A 70 -13.68 -12.40 6.46
N ASP A 71 -13.65 -13.41 7.32
CA ASP A 71 -13.13 -14.74 6.97
C ASP A 71 -13.97 -15.39 5.86
N ALA A 72 -15.30 -15.23 5.92
CA ALA A 72 -16.19 -15.71 4.88
C ALA A 72 -15.94 -15.00 3.54
N LEU A 73 -15.74 -13.68 3.55
CA LEU A 73 -15.42 -12.88 2.36
C LEU A 73 -14.09 -13.30 1.72
N VAL A 74 -13.03 -13.42 2.53
CA VAL A 74 -11.69 -13.84 2.08
C VAL A 74 -11.65 -15.31 1.66
N SER A 75 -12.58 -16.13 2.13
CA SER A 75 -12.71 -17.53 1.70
C SER A 75 -13.51 -17.72 0.44
N LEU A 76 -14.08 -16.66 -0.14
CA LEU A 76 -14.83 -16.80 -1.37
C LEU A 76 -13.88 -17.26 -2.49
N PRO A 77 -14.35 -18.16 -3.35
CA PRO A 77 -13.60 -18.54 -4.53
C PRO A 77 -13.41 -17.33 -5.47
N VAL A 78 -12.22 -17.24 -6.06
CA VAL A 78 -11.86 -16.13 -6.95
C VAL A 78 -12.53 -16.32 -8.31
N GLY A 79 -13.19 -15.27 -8.78
CA GLY A 79 -13.87 -15.23 -10.06
C GLY A 79 -12.90 -15.04 -11.22
N PRO A 80 -13.23 -15.55 -12.43
CA PRO A 80 -12.43 -15.36 -13.64
C PRO A 80 -12.24 -13.89 -14.04
N PHE A 81 -13.12 -12.99 -13.58
CA PHE A 81 -13.04 -11.55 -13.85
C PHE A 81 -12.59 -10.73 -12.64
N ALA A 82 -12.02 -11.38 -11.60
CA ALA A 82 -11.46 -10.67 -10.45
C ALA A 82 -10.37 -9.67 -10.87
N GLY A 83 -10.27 -8.55 -10.15
CA GLY A 83 -9.23 -7.55 -10.30
C GLY A 83 -9.37 -6.60 -11.50
N SER A 84 -10.42 -6.77 -12.31
CA SER A 84 -10.67 -5.91 -13.47
C SER A 84 -11.67 -4.80 -13.11
N LEU A 85 -11.38 -3.58 -13.51
CA LEU A 85 -12.36 -2.49 -13.40
C LEU A 85 -13.49 -2.69 -14.42
N ALA A 86 -14.67 -2.16 -14.12
CA ALA A 86 -15.83 -2.31 -14.99
C ALA A 86 -15.59 -1.84 -16.43
N GLU A 87 -14.73 -0.83 -16.60
CA GLU A 87 -14.31 -0.27 -17.88
C GLU A 87 -13.27 -1.11 -18.63
N GLU A 88 -12.62 -2.06 -17.94
CA GLU A 88 -11.54 -2.90 -18.48
C GLU A 88 -12.03 -4.30 -18.90
N TYR A 89 -13.27 -4.66 -18.56
CA TYR A 89 -13.84 -5.94 -18.97
C TYR A 89 -13.92 -6.07 -20.49
N ASP A 90 -13.44 -7.20 -21.02
CA ASP A 90 -13.76 -7.60 -22.39
C ASP A 90 -15.21 -8.07 -22.43
N ALA A 91 -16.07 -7.24 -23.04
CA ALA A 91 -17.50 -7.52 -23.16
C ALA A 91 -17.78 -8.85 -23.88
N GLU A 92 -16.92 -9.29 -24.81
CA GLU A 92 -17.10 -10.57 -25.50
C GLU A 92 -16.75 -11.76 -24.59
N GLU A 93 -15.74 -11.62 -23.72
CA GLU A 93 -15.40 -12.65 -22.74
C GLU A 93 -16.48 -12.79 -21.65
N VAL A 94 -16.96 -11.66 -21.12
CA VAL A 94 -18.07 -11.65 -20.16
C VAL A 94 -19.32 -12.26 -20.79
N LYS A 95 -19.64 -11.88 -22.03
CA LYS A 95 -20.78 -12.46 -22.75
C LYS A 95 -20.62 -13.96 -22.98
N LYS A 96 -19.42 -14.42 -23.35
CA LYS A 96 -19.13 -15.84 -23.52
C LYS A 96 -19.30 -16.62 -22.21
N ALA A 97 -18.91 -16.05 -21.07
CA ALA A 97 -19.14 -16.64 -19.75
C ALA A 97 -20.63 -16.63 -19.38
N LEU A 98 -21.39 -15.59 -19.75
CA LEU A 98 -22.83 -15.55 -19.53
C LEU A 98 -23.61 -16.49 -20.46
N ASP A 99 -23.10 -16.77 -21.66
CA ASP A 99 -23.72 -17.70 -22.61
C ASP A 99 -23.71 -19.16 -22.11
N THR A 100 -22.85 -19.51 -21.15
CA THR A 100 -22.87 -20.83 -20.50
C THR A 100 -23.93 -20.95 -19.40
N PHE A 101 -24.54 -19.84 -18.98
CA PHE A 101 -25.55 -19.86 -17.93
C PHE A 101 -26.88 -20.41 -18.49
N PRO A 102 -27.65 -21.15 -17.67
CA PRO A 102 -28.96 -21.59 -18.08
C PRO A 102 -29.90 -20.39 -18.25
N LYS A 103 -30.71 -20.41 -19.32
CA LYS A 103 -31.72 -19.37 -19.54
C LYS A 103 -32.82 -19.50 -18.48
N ILE A 104 -32.95 -18.49 -17.63
CA ILE A 104 -34.04 -18.41 -16.66
C ILE A 104 -35.31 -17.85 -17.33
N THR A 105 -36.43 -18.54 -17.11
CA THR A 105 -37.77 -18.07 -17.50
C THR A 105 -38.46 -17.40 -16.31
N GLY A 106 -39.55 -16.68 -16.56
CA GLY A 106 -40.35 -16.05 -15.49
C GLY A 106 -40.98 -17.05 -14.50
N GLU A 107 -40.99 -18.34 -14.84
CA GLU A 107 -41.55 -19.43 -14.01
C GLU A 107 -40.50 -20.13 -13.14
N ALA A 108 -39.22 -19.71 -13.22
CA ALA A 108 -38.15 -20.33 -12.43
C ALA A 108 -38.46 -20.32 -10.93
N SER A 109 -38.09 -21.41 -10.26
CA SER A 109 -38.17 -21.53 -8.81
C SER A 109 -37.29 -20.50 -8.11
N GLN A 110 -37.55 -20.29 -6.82
CA GLN A 110 -36.72 -19.40 -6.01
C GLN A 110 -35.27 -19.90 -5.94
N GLN A 111 -35.07 -21.21 -5.82
CA GLN A 111 -33.76 -21.83 -5.76
C GLN A 111 -32.98 -21.64 -7.06
N GLU A 112 -33.61 -21.82 -8.22
CA GLU A 112 -32.96 -21.60 -9.53
C GLU A 112 -32.52 -20.14 -9.70
N ARG A 113 -33.38 -19.19 -9.31
CA ARG A 113 -33.03 -17.75 -9.34
C ARG A 113 -31.85 -17.44 -8.42
N GLU A 114 -31.85 -18.02 -7.23
CA GLU A 114 -30.79 -17.80 -6.26
C GLU A 114 -29.45 -18.38 -6.75
N THR A 115 -29.44 -19.61 -7.25
CA THR A 115 -28.24 -20.22 -7.87
C THR A 115 -27.73 -19.38 -9.03
N TYR A 116 -28.61 -18.85 -9.88
CA TYR A 116 -28.21 -17.99 -10.98
C TYR A 116 -27.53 -16.69 -10.50
N VAL A 117 -28.08 -16.04 -9.47
CA VAL A 117 -27.46 -14.85 -8.88
C VAL A 117 -26.13 -15.18 -8.21
N LYS A 118 -26.02 -16.29 -7.47
CA LYS A 118 -24.75 -16.76 -6.88
C LYS A 118 -23.66 -16.89 -7.94
N ASN A 119 -24.00 -17.49 -9.08
CA ASN A 119 -23.08 -17.65 -10.20
C ASN A 119 -22.64 -16.33 -10.81
N ILE A 120 -23.55 -15.35 -10.96
CA ILE A 120 -23.17 -14.01 -11.42
C ILE A 120 -22.19 -13.37 -10.45
N ILE A 121 -22.46 -13.42 -9.14
CA ILE A 121 -21.58 -12.83 -8.13
C ILE A 121 -20.21 -13.52 -8.15
N ALA A 122 -20.19 -14.84 -8.26
CA ALA A 122 -18.98 -15.63 -8.32
C ALA A 122 -18.07 -15.31 -9.51
N LEU A 123 -18.62 -14.93 -10.67
CA LEU A 123 -17.82 -14.54 -11.84
C LEU A 123 -16.89 -13.35 -11.55
N PHE A 124 -17.32 -12.45 -10.66
CA PHE A 124 -16.63 -11.21 -10.32
C PHE A 124 -16.14 -11.20 -8.87
N ALA A 125 -16.13 -12.36 -8.19
CA ALA A 125 -15.67 -12.45 -6.82
C ALA A 125 -14.17 -12.12 -6.76
N GLU A 126 -13.83 -11.07 -6.03
CA GLU A 126 -12.47 -10.55 -5.94
C GLU A 126 -11.55 -11.45 -5.10
N ASP A 127 -10.26 -11.42 -5.41
CA ASP A 127 -9.22 -12.02 -4.58
C ASP A 127 -8.92 -11.12 -3.36
N TYR A 128 -9.81 -11.18 -2.37
CA TYR A 128 -9.65 -10.44 -1.14
C TYR A 128 -8.51 -11.01 -0.31
N THR A 129 -7.40 -10.27 -0.26
CA THR A 129 -6.30 -10.58 0.65
C THR A 129 -6.73 -10.31 2.11
N PRO A 130 -6.51 -11.26 3.05
CA PRO A 130 -6.83 -11.02 4.45
C PRO A 130 -5.99 -9.87 5.03
N PRO A 131 -6.53 -9.06 5.96
CA PRO A 131 -5.77 -7.99 6.60
C PRO A 131 -4.48 -8.47 7.28
N SER A 132 -4.44 -9.73 7.73
CA SER A 132 -3.26 -10.33 8.32
C SER A 132 -2.07 -10.39 7.35
N ALA A 133 -2.31 -10.55 6.04
CA ALA A 133 -1.24 -10.59 5.05
C ALA A 133 -0.45 -9.26 5.00
N VAL A 134 -1.14 -8.13 5.19
CA VAL A 134 -0.47 -6.81 5.32
C VAL A 134 0.36 -6.76 6.59
N THR A 135 -0.16 -7.27 7.72
CA THR A 135 0.57 -7.31 9.00
C THR A 135 1.70 -8.34 9.06
N ASP A 136 1.74 -9.29 8.13
CA ASP A 136 2.84 -10.24 7.98
C ASP A 136 3.92 -9.67 7.04
N GLN A 137 3.52 -8.98 5.97
CA GLN A 137 4.44 -8.28 5.05
C GLN A 137 5.12 -7.09 5.72
N TRP A 138 4.33 -6.26 6.39
CA TRP A 138 4.84 -5.23 7.27
C TRP A 138 5.17 -6.00 8.51
N ARG A 139 6.45 -6.29 8.77
CA ARG A 139 6.91 -7.05 9.93
C ARG A 139 6.57 -6.36 11.26
N ILE A 140 5.30 -6.11 11.55
CA ILE A 140 4.77 -5.44 12.75
C ILE A 140 5.08 -6.29 13.97
N LYS A 141 5.18 -7.62 13.79
CA LYS A 141 5.68 -8.55 14.80
C LYS A 141 7.16 -8.35 15.15
N ASP A 142 7.97 -7.82 14.23
CA ASP A 142 9.37 -7.45 14.46
C ASP A 142 9.53 -5.98 14.84
N LEU A 143 8.47 -5.18 14.76
CA LEU A 143 8.48 -3.88 15.43
C LEU A 143 8.59 -4.17 16.93
N PRO A 144 9.49 -3.47 17.64
CA PRO A 144 9.49 -3.55 19.09
C PRO A 144 8.06 -3.24 19.57
N PRO A 145 7.56 -3.95 20.60
CA PRO A 145 6.26 -3.64 21.15
C PRO A 145 6.19 -2.14 21.41
N PRO A 146 5.06 -1.46 21.08
CA PRO A 146 4.92 -0.04 21.37
C PRO A 146 5.35 0.16 22.81
N PRO A 147 6.25 1.12 23.08
CA PRO A 147 6.89 1.22 24.38
C PRO A 147 5.79 1.24 25.42
N ALA A 148 5.70 0.17 26.22
CA ALA A 148 4.80 0.16 27.36
C ALA A 148 5.25 1.34 28.21
N ILE A 149 4.43 2.38 28.28
CA ILE A 149 4.66 3.55 29.13
C ILE A 149 4.43 3.07 30.58
N GLN A 150 5.26 2.15 31.07
CA GLN A 150 5.13 1.56 32.39
C GLN A 150 6.47 1.27 33.05
N ASP A 151 7.60 1.50 32.37
CA ASP A 151 8.90 1.52 33.05
C ASP A 151 9.75 2.60 32.40
N GLY A 152 10.23 3.55 33.21
CA GLY A 152 11.07 4.71 32.83
C GLY A 152 12.45 4.36 32.28
N ARG A 153 12.56 3.27 31.53
CA ARG A 153 13.76 2.76 30.85
C ARG A 153 13.79 3.08 29.36
N TYR A 154 12.69 3.58 28.79
CA TYR A 154 12.79 4.48 27.63
C TYR A 154 13.11 5.87 28.16
N GLN A 155 14.35 6.06 28.62
CA GLN A 155 14.93 7.40 28.57
C GLN A 155 14.90 7.76 27.08
N LEU A 156 13.94 8.61 26.72
CA LEU A 156 13.88 9.20 25.40
C LEU A 156 15.28 9.71 25.11
N LYS A 157 15.88 9.16 24.05
CA LYS A 157 17.30 9.37 23.76
C LYS A 157 17.57 10.88 23.79
N PRO A 158 18.73 11.33 24.30
CA PRO A 158 19.12 12.72 24.09
C PRO A 158 18.97 13.00 22.59
N ASN A 159 18.10 13.95 22.25
CA ASN A 159 17.62 14.30 20.90
C ASN A 159 16.44 13.44 20.35
N LEU A 160 15.35 13.29 21.10
CA LEU A 160 14.07 12.81 20.55
C LEU A 160 13.55 13.82 19.51
N ASN A 161 13.27 13.38 18.29
CA ASN A 161 12.62 14.19 17.26
C ASN A 161 11.25 13.59 16.94
N VAL A 162 10.21 14.42 16.96
CA VAL A 162 8.83 14.05 16.72
C VAL A 162 8.29 14.92 15.57
N GLU A 163 7.85 14.31 14.47
CA GLU A 163 7.16 15.05 13.39
C GLU A 163 5.68 14.68 13.41
N ILE A 164 4.85 15.67 13.68
CA ILE A 164 3.39 15.55 13.68
C ILE A 164 2.90 15.88 12.28
N VAL A 165 2.16 14.96 11.68
CA VAL A 165 1.58 15.13 10.34
C VAL A 165 0.07 15.32 10.48
N LEU A 166 -0.42 16.51 10.16
CA LEU A 166 -1.82 16.89 10.26
C LEU A 166 -2.46 17.02 8.87
N ASP A 167 -3.56 16.31 8.65
CA ASP A 167 -4.41 16.55 7.49
C ASP A 167 -5.25 17.82 7.71
N ALA A 168 -5.28 18.71 6.71
CA ALA A 168 -6.13 19.89 6.66
C ALA A 168 -7.12 19.84 5.48
N SER A 169 -7.40 18.65 4.96
CA SER A 169 -8.42 18.41 3.95
C SER A 169 -9.82 18.88 4.40
N GLY A 170 -10.73 19.04 3.42
CA GLY A 170 -12.09 19.51 3.67
C GLY A 170 -12.87 18.68 4.69
N SER A 171 -12.62 17.37 4.81
CA SER A 171 -13.30 16.53 5.80
C SER A 171 -12.98 16.91 7.24
N MET A 172 -11.89 17.62 7.49
CA MET A 172 -11.52 18.05 8.84
C MET A 172 -12.44 19.15 9.40
N ALA A 173 -13.25 19.79 8.54
CA ALA A 173 -14.29 20.72 8.95
C ALA A 173 -15.59 20.02 9.43
N GLU A 174 -15.71 18.70 9.24
CA GLU A 174 -16.89 17.94 9.67
C GLU A 174 -16.98 17.86 11.20
N GLY A 175 -18.22 17.84 11.70
CA GLY A 175 -18.51 17.74 13.12
C GLY A 175 -18.46 16.31 13.66
N VAL A 176 -17.85 16.14 14.83
CA VAL A 176 -17.82 14.91 15.64
C VAL A 176 -17.96 15.32 17.11
N ASP A 177 -18.93 14.73 17.83
CA ASP A 177 -19.16 14.95 19.26
C ASP A 177 -19.30 16.42 19.70
N GLY A 178 -19.83 17.28 18.82
CA GLY A 178 -20.08 18.70 19.10
C GLY A 178 -18.96 19.65 18.71
N ASP A 179 -17.80 19.13 18.32
CA ASP A 179 -16.66 19.90 17.79
C ASP A 179 -16.32 19.48 16.35
N THR A 180 -15.41 20.20 15.69
CA THR A 180 -14.90 19.76 14.37
C THR A 180 -13.75 18.78 14.55
N LYS A 181 -13.55 17.86 13.58
CA LYS A 181 -12.38 16.96 13.55
C LYS A 181 -11.06 17.74 13.67
N MET A 182 -10.96 18.91 13.05
CA MET A 182 -9.81 19.82 13.18
C MET A 182 -9.61 20.34 14.61
N ALA A 183 -10.69 20.75 15.29
CA ALA A 183 -10.61 21.22 16.67
C ALA A 183 -10.12 20.11 17.62
N LEU A 184 -10.71 18.91 17.49
CA LEU A 184 -10.31 17.74 18.27
C LEU A 184 -8.86 17.32 17.98
N ALA A 185 -8.45 17.35 16.71
CA ALA A 185 -7.07 17.06 16.32
C ALA A 185 -6.07 18.05 16.94
N LYS A 186 -6.38 19.36 16.94
CA LYS A 186 -5.53 20.37 17.59
C LYS A 186 -5.42 20.14 19.09
N GLU A 187 -6.53 19.82 19.76
CA GLU A 187 -6.52 19.54 21.20
C GLU A 187 -5.69 18.28 21.52
N ALA A 188 -5.85 17.21 20.73
CA ALA A 188 -5.10 15.98 20.88
C ALA A 188 -3.60 16.20 20.68
N ILE A 189 -3.23 16.98 19.65
CA ILE A 189 -1.83 17.36 19.39
C ILE A 189 -1.26 18.16 20.57
N GLN A 190 -1.99 19.15 21.08
CA GLN A 190 -1.54 19.94 22.24
C GLN A 190 -1.41 19.09 23.52
N ARG A 191 -2.29 18.13 23.74
CA ARG A 191 -2.19 17.19 24.87
C ARG A 191 -0.96 16.30 24.73
N PHE A 192 -0.77 15.71 23.55
CA PHE A 192 0.37 14.86 23.25
C PHE A 192 1.71 15.61 23.36
N SER A 193 1.82 16.82 22.80
CA SER A 193 3.05 17.60 22.85
C SER A 193 3.46 17.99 24.27
N ARG A 194 2.50 18.14 25.19
CA ARG A 194 2.77 18.40 26.62
C ARG A 194 3.26 17.18 27.40
N GLU A 195 3.05 15.97 26.87
CA GLU A 195 3.56 14.72 27.46
C GLU A 195 4.98 14.39 26.96
N LEU A 196 5.48 15.11 25.96
CA LEU A 196 6.84 14.95 25.48
C LEU A 196 7.85 15.55 26.48
N PRO A 197 9.06 14.99 26.59
CA PRO A 197 10.14 15.57 27.38
C PRO A 197 10.50 16.99 26.90
N GLU A 198 11.01 17.80 27.82
CA GLU A 198 11.48 19.16 27.51
C GLU A 198 12.58 19.17 26.44
N GLU A 199 13.39 18.10 26.35
CA GLU A 199 14.47 17.97 25.38
C GLU A 199 14.04 17.43 24.01
N ALA A 200 12.73 17.21 23.79
CA ALA A 200 12.20 16.76 22.52
C ALA A 200 12.10 17.89 21.50
N ASN A 201 12.56 17.64 20.28
CA ASN A 201 12.28 18.50 19.15
C ASN A 201 10.98 18.06 18.47
N VAL A 202 10.08 19.00 18.22
CA VAL A 202 8.78 18.76 17.60
C VAL A 202 8.69 19.57 16.30
N GLY A 203 8.29 18.92 15.21
CA GLY A 203 7.92 19.57 13.96
C GLY A 203 6.44 19.31 13.64
N LEU A 204 5.80 20.23 12.94
CA LEU A 204 4.42 20.08 12.45
C LEU A 204 4.39 20.23 10.94
N ARG A 205 3.98 19.18 10.25
CA ARG A 205 3.70 19.18 8.82
C ARG A 205 2.20 19.14 8.59
N VAL A 206 1.71 20.01 7.73
CA VAL A 206 0.30 20.06 7.36
C VAL A 206 0.14 19.73 5.88
N PHE A 207 -0.74 18.78 5.59
CA PHE A 207 -1.14 18.41 4.23
C PHE A 207 -2.53 18.94 3.90
N GLY A 208 -2.88 19.07 2.62
CA GLY A 208 -4.25 19.44 2.25
C GLY A 208 -4.62 20.90 2.47
N HIS A 209 -3.67 21.75 2.90
CA HIS A 209 -3.93 23.13 3.33
C HIS A 209 -4.05 24.14 2.17
N LYS A 210 -3.81 23.74 0.91
CA LYS A 210 -4.01 24.59 -0.27
C LYS A 210 -5.13 24.04 -1.16
N GLY A 211 -5.81 24.94 -1.86
CA GLY A 211 -6.98 24.61 -2.69
C GLY A 211 -8.30 24.82 -1.95
N THR A 212 -9.42 24.53 -2.63
CA THR A 212 -10.76 24.56 -2.04
C THR A 212 -11.27 23.14 -1.77
N THR A 213 -12.44 23.02 -1.13
CA THR A 213 -13.13 21.73 -0.96
C THR A 213 -13.79 21.21 -2.25
N ALA A 214 -13.66 21.93 -3.37
CA ALA A 214 -14.20 21.52 -4.65
C ALA A 214 -13.43 20.30 -5.19
N PHE A 215 -14.16 19.38 -5.82
CA PHE A 215 -13.58 18.16 -6.42
C PHE A 215 -12.47 18.48 -7.44
N ALA A 216 -12.60 19.60 -8.16
CA ALA A 216 -11.60 20.07 -9.13
C ALA A 216 -10.24 20.42 -8.50
N ASP A 217 -10.20 20.75 -7.21
CA ASP A 217 -8.97 21.14 -6.50
C ASP A 217 -8.37 19.99 -5.68
N LYS A 218 -8.95 18.78 -5.77
CA LYS A 218 -8.54 17.61 -4.97
C LYS A 218 -7.06 17.28 -5.16
N GLU A 219 -6.57 17.33 -6.40
CA GLU A 219 -5.16 17.04 -6.70
C GLU A 219 -4.21 18.11 -6.14
N ILE A 220 -4.58 19.39 -6.23
CA ILE A 220 -3.82 20.51 -5.65
C ILE A 220 -3.79 20.42 -4.13
N SER A 221 -4.91 20.03 -3.51
CA SER A 221 -5.00 19.79 -2.08
C SER A 221 -4.13 18.61 -1.65
N CYS A 222 -4.21 17.47 -2.33
CA CYS A 222 -3.41 16.28 -2.05
C CYS A 222 -1.90 16.49 -2.23
N GLN A 223 -1.47 17.31 -3.19
CA GLN A 223 -0.05 17.59 -3.41
C GLN A 223 0.50 18.70 -2.49
N SER A 224 -0.37 19.44 -1.79
CA SER A 224 0.06 20.49 -0.88
C SER A 224 0.53 19.91 0.45
N SER A 225 1.84 19.97 0.68
CA SER A 225 2.45 19.71 1.99
C SER A 225 3.32 20.90 2.39
N ALA A 226 3.20 21.34 3.64
CA ALA A 226 4.07 22.37 4.18
C ALA A 226 4.48 21.98 5.59
N LEU A 227 5.75 22.17 5.89
CA LEU A 227 6.25 22.16 7.26
C LEU A 227 5.87 23.52 7.86
N PHE A 228 4.89 23.52 8.76
CA PHE A 228 4.39 24.71 9.45
C PHE A 228 5.29 25.07 10.64
N TYR A 229 5.80 24.06 11.34
CA TYR A 229 6.82 24.22 12.35
C TYR A 229 7.98 23.28 12.03
N ASP A 230 9.18 23.84 11.93
CA ASP A 230 10.41 23.05 11.80
C ASP A 230 10.64 22.23 13.06
N ILE A 231 11.40 21.12 12.94
CA ILE A 231 11.75 20.28 14.07
C ILE A 231 12.67 21.07 15.01
N GLN A 232 12.11 21.53 16.14
CA GLN A 232 12.79 22.37 17.13
C GLN A 232 12.24 22.09 18.54
N PRO A 233 12.92 22.51 19.62
CA PRO A 233 12.41 22.33 20.98
C PRO A 233 10.98 22.87 21.12
N TYR A 234 10.09 22.09 21.74
CA TYR A 234 8.70 22.48 21.93
C TYR A 234 8.59 23.70 22.85
N ASP A 235 7.83 24.70 22.43
CA ASP A 235 7.57 25.94 23.16
C ASP A 235 6.08 26.28 23.04
N ASP A 236 5.34 26.14 24.14
CA ASP A 236 3.87 26.26 24.18
C ASP A 236 3.37 27.64 23.73
N ASP A 237 4.20 28.69 23.90
CA ASP A 237 3.87 30.06 23.49
C ASP A 237 4.11 30.31 21.99
N LYS A 238 5.00 29.53 21.36
CA LYS A 238 5.32 29.65 19.92
C LYS A 238 4.56 28.67 19.02
N HIS A 239 3.98 27.61 19.58
CA HIS A 239 3.37 26.50 18.81
C HIS A 239 1.85 26.39 18.99
N ARG A 240 1.19 27.48 19.40
CA ARG A 240 -0.25 27.56 19.66
C ARG A 240 -1.11 27.73 18.41
#